data_AF-A0AAV4T0E2-F1
#
_entry.id   AF-A0AAV4T0E2-F1
#
_cell.length_a   1.000
_cell.length_b   1.000
_cell.length_c   1.000
_cell.angle_alpha   90.00
_cell.angle_beta   90.00
_cell.angle_gamma   90.00
#
_symmetry.space_group_name_H-M   'P 1'
#
loop_
_entity.id
_entity.type
_entity.pdbx_description
1 polymer ?
#
loop_
_entity_poly.entity_id
_entity_poly.type
_entity_poly.pdbx_seq_one_letter_code
_entity_poly.pdbx_strand_id
1 'polypeptide(L)'
;MNGGTCIGPNVCGCPPEYRGRQCEFYFLKCDIRKFAGGNKIRWVCTHSKNETNCKVKCEDNLAFATPSENIYKCTPDGVWTPKELPECVPPEMVTTKAPEETSKETSTTETATQETTENS
;
A
#
# COMPACT_ATOMS: atom_id res chain seq x y z
N MET A 1 18.23 26.21 4.16
CA MET A 1 17.72 24.86 3.84
C MET A 1 18.06 24.48 2.42
N ASN A 2 18.05 23.19 2.09
CA ASN A 2 18.67 22.53 0.93
C ASN A 2 18.29 23.10 -0.47
N GLY A 3 18.59 24.37 -0.75
CA GLY A 3 18.39 25.02 -2.06
C GLY A 3 16.94 25.37 -2.41
N GLY A 4 16.02 25.39 -1.45
CA GLY A 4 14.61 25.73 -1.71
C GLY A 4 14.37 27.22 -1.95
N THR A 5 13.46 27.56 -2.85
CA THR A 5 13.01 28.94 -3.11
C THR A 5 11.68 29.19 -2.41
N CYS A 6 11.55 30.33 -1.72
CA CYS A 6 10.27 30.74 -1.14
C CYS A 6 9.31 31.12 -2.28
N ILE A 7 8.19 30.41 -2.41
CA ILE A 7 7.16 30.66 -3.44
C ILE A 7 5.86 31.20 -2.83
N GLY A 8 5.84 31.42 -1.51
CA GLY A 8 4.72 31.99 -0.77
C GLY A 8 4.94 31.91 0.74
N PRO A 9 4.09 32.54 1.56
CA PRO A 9 4.21 32.50 3.01
C PRO A 9 4.23 31.05 3.52
N ASN A 10 5.31 30.64 4.17
CA ASN A 10 5.55 29.27 4.67
C ASN A 10 5.54 28.16 3.59
N VAL A 11 5.65 28.51 2.30
CA VAL A 11 5.69 27.55 1.19
C VAL A 11 7.03 27.65 0.47
N CYS A 12 7.83 26.60 0.57
CA CYS A 12 9.02 26.43 -0.25
C CYS A 12 8.73 25.58 -1.50
N GLY A 13 9.30 26.01 -2.62
CA GLY A 13 9.57 25.18 -3.80
C GLY A 13 10.91 24.49 -3.59
N CYS A 14 10.90 23.17 -3.47
CA CYS A 14 12.10 22.38 -3.21
C CYS A 14 12.72 21.87 -4.51
N PRO A 15 14.06 21.68 -4.56
CA PRO A 15 14.68 20.89 -5.61
C PRO A 15 14.10 19.47 -5.66
N PRO A 16 14.21 18.76 -6.80
CA PRO A 16 13.63 17.42 -6.98
C PRO A 16 14.02 16.40 -5.90
N GLU A 17 15.21 16.56 -5.30
CA GLU A 17 15.76 15.63 -4.31
C GLU A 17 15.31 15.92 -2.87
N TYR A 18 14.56 17.01 -2.63
CA TYR A 18 14.16 17.44 -1.30
C TYR A 18 12.66 17.69 -1.18
N ARG A 19 12.12 17.52 0.03
CA ARG A 19 10.72 17.73 0.38
C ARG A 19 10.58 18.19 1.83
N GLY A 20 9.35 18.39 2.29
CA GLY A 20 9.05 19.04 3.56
C GLY A 20 8.66 20.51 3.37
N ARG A 21 8.26 21.18 4.45
CA ARG A 21 7.80 22.58 4.37
C ARG A 21 8.94 23.52 4.00
N GLN A 22 10.14 23.17 4.40
CA GLN A 22 11.33 23.97 4.23
C GLN A 22 12.41 23.19 3.47
N CYS A 23 12.09 22.07 2.81
CA CYS A 23 13.04 21.23 2.08
C CYS A 23 14.09 20.52 2.96
N GLU A 24 13.72 20.17 4.19
CA GLU A 24 14.55 19.46 5.19
C GLU A 24 14.76 17.98 4.89
N PHE A 25 13.86 17.36 4.12
CA PHE A 25 13.84 15.91 3.97
C PHE A 25 14.35 15.49 2.60
N TYR A 26 15.40 14.67 2.58
CA TYR A 26 15.90 14.07 1.36
C TYR A 26 14.93 13.00 0.85
N PHE A 27 14.64 13.02 -0.45
CA PHE A 27 13.68 12.12 -1.08
C PHE A 27 14.04 10.64 -0.91
N LEU A 28 15.34 10.29 -0.98
CA LEU A 28 15.80 8.90 -0.83
C LEU A 28 15.63 8.32 0.58
N LYS A 29 15.15 9.11 1.57
CA LYS A 29 14.67 8.55 2.84
C LYS A 29 13.50 7.57 2.63
N CYS A 30 12.74 7.73 1.54
CA CYS A 30 11.68 6.83 1.13
C CYS A 30 12.07 6.05 -0.14
N ASP A 31 13.32 5.62 -0.27
CA ASP A 31 13.71 4.73 -1.36
C ASP A 31 13.14 3.32 -1.12
N ILE A 32 12.05 3.00 -1.85
CA ILE A 32 11.36 1.72 -1.76
C ILE A 32 12.27 0.52 -2.07
N ARG A 33 13.33 0.70 -2.89
CA ARG A 33 14.29 -0.36 -3.20
C ARG A 33 15.14 -0.71 -1.98
N LYS A 34 15.50 0.31 -1.18
CA LYS A 34 16.21 0.11 0.10
C LYS A 34 15.29 -0.51 1.14
N PHE A 35 14.04 -0.04 1.20
CA PHE A 35 13.02 -0.59 2.11
C PHE A 35 12.74 -2.07 1.85
N ALA A 36 12.60 -2.46 0.57
CA ALA A 36 12.28 -3.83 0.19
C ALA A 36 13.41 -4.83 0.46
N GLY A 37 14.64 -4.37 0.70
CA GLY A 37 15.75 -5.25 1.09
C GLY A 37 16.10 -6.34 0.07
N GLY A 38 15.83 -6.11 -1.22
CA GLY A 38 16.05 -7.10 -2.28
C GLY A 38 14.88 -8.06 -2.53
N ASN A 39 13.74 -7.87 -1.86
CA ASN A 39 12.51 -8.58 -2.18
C ASN A 39 12.09 -8.36 -3.64
N LYS A 40 11.63 -9.45 -4.28
CA LYS A 40 11.14 -9.46 -5.67
C LYS A 40 9.73 -8.86 -5.77
N ILE A 41 9.68 -7.54 -5.75
CA ILE A 41 8.43 -6.77 -5.81
C ILE A 41 8.35 -5.88 -7.04
N ARG A 42 7.12 -5.63 -7.48
CA ARG A 42 6.73 -4.53 -8.36
C ARG A 42 6.05 -3.45 -7.51
N TRP A 43 6.36 -2.17 -7.78
CA TRP A 43 5.76 -1.06 -7.06
C TRP A 43 5.42 0.11 -7.97
N VAL A 44 4.41 0.87 -7.57
CA VAL A 44 4.08 2.18 -8.14
C VAL A 44 3.92 3.17 -7.00
N CYS A 45 4.76 4.21 -6.98
CA CYS A 45 4.77 5.22 -5.92
C CYS A 45 4.29 6.58 -6.41
N THR A 46 3.48 7.23 -5.58
CA THR A 46 3.08 8.63 -5.74
C THR A 46 3.70 9.45 -4.62
N HIS A 47 4.39 10.53 -4.98
CA HIS A 47 5.15 11.35 -4.04
C HIS A 47 4.50 12.72 -3.85
N SER A 48 4.45 13.17 -2.60
CA SER A 48 3.97 14.50 -2.21
C SER A 48 4.97 15.18 -1.27
N LYS A 49 4.70 16.44 -0.91
CA LYS A 49 5.52 17.18 0.07
C LYS A 49 5.52 16.51 1.45
N ASN A 50 4.44 15.83 1.81
CA ASN A 50 4.20 15.34 3.17
C ASN A 50 4.30 13.82 3.29
N GLU A 51 4.19 13.07 2.19
CA GLU A 51 4.27 11.61 2.23
C GLU A 51 4.52 11.02 0.84
N THR A 52 4.98 9.76 0.83
CA THR A 52 5.01 8.89 -0.34
C THR A 52 4.04 7.75 -0.12
N ASN A 53 3.22 7.41 -1.11
CA ASN A 53 2.35 6.23 -1.08
C ASN A 53 2.77 5.28 -2.18
N CYS A 54 3.11 4.03 -1.86
CA CYS A 54 3.52 3.01 -2.80
C CYS A 54 2.53 1.86 -2.79
N LYS A 55 1.95 1.55 -3.95
CA LYS A 55 1.24 0.28 -4.17
C LYS A 55 2.27 -0.80 -4.47
N VAL A 56 2.38 -1.79 -3.61
CA VAL A 56 3.40 -2.84 -3.70
C VAL A 56 2.74 -4.20 -3.93
N LYS A 57 3.31 -4.98 -4.84
CA LYS A 57 2.92 -6.36 -5.14
C LYS A 57 4.18 -7.19 -5.36
N CYS A 58 4.12 -8.50 -5.13
CA CYS A 58 5.19 -9.38 -5.56
C CYS A 58 5.26 -9.47 -7.09
N GLU A 59 6.42 -9.88 -7.61
CA GLU A 59 6.57 -10.26 -9.02
C GLU A 59 5.68 -11.45 -9.39
N ASP A 60 5.51 -11.67 -10.70
CA ASP A 60 4.58 -12.68 -11.22
C ASP A 60 4.94 -14.08 -10.68
N ASN A 61 3.92 -14.82 -10.23
CA ASN A 61 4.01 -16.15 -9.58
C ASN A 61 4.53 -16.15 -8.12
N LEU A 62 4.68 -15.00 -7.47
CA LEU A 62 5.01 -14.92 -6.04
C LEU A 62 3.87 -14.29 -5.24
N ALA A 63 3.82 -14.60 -3.94
CA ALA A 63 2.88 -14.05 -2.99
C ALA A 63 3.61 -13.62 -1.71
N PHE A 64 3.02 -12.70 -0.96
CA PHE A 64 3.56 -12.32 0.35
C PHE A 64 3.48 -13.52 1.31
N ALA A 65 4.59 -13.84 1.98
CA ALA A 65 4.67 -14.96 2.93
C ALA A 65 3.67 -14.84 4.09
N THR A 66 3.32 -13.60 4.45
CA THR A 66 2.30 -13.25 5.44
C THR A 66 1.31 -12.25 4.85
N PRO A 67 0.05 -12.22 5.31
CA PRO A 67 -0.89 -11.16 4.94
C PRO A 67 -0.31 -9.78 5.28
N SER A 68 -0.44 -8.83 4.35
CA SER A 68 -0.08 -7.43 4.58
C SER A 68 -0.91 -6.53 3.68
N GLU A 69 -0.93 -5.25 4.03
CA GLU A 69 -1.47 -4.20 3.19
C GLU A 69 -0.67 -4.12 1.88
N ASN A 70 -1.36 -3.78 0.79
CA ASN A 70 -0.74 -3.55 -0.50
C ASN A 70 -0.35 -2.07 -0.71
N ILE A 71 -0.63 -1.18 0.25
CA ILE A 71 -0.26 0.23 0.22
C ILE A 71 0.69 0.55 1.38
N TYR A 72 1.89 1.00 1.03
CA TYR A 72 2.93 1.40 1.97
C TYR A 72 3.14 2.91 1.90
N LYS A 73 3.01 3.57 3.05
CA LYS A 73 3.20 5.01 3.19
C LYS A 73 4.54 5.31 3.80
N CYS A 74 5.23 6.34 3.32
CA CYS A 74 6.48 6.80 3.89
C CYS A 74 6.43 8.29 4.20
N THR A 75 6.67 8.61 5.46
CA THR A 75 6.69 9.98 5.97
C THR A 75 7.95 10.74 5.53
N PRO A 76 8.00 12.07 5.67
CA PRO A 76 9.16 12.88 5.26
C PRO A 76 10.47 12.48 5.94
N ASP A 77 10.39 12.07 7.19
CA ASP A 77 11.48 11.57 8.02
C ASP A 77 11.97 10.16 7.65
N GLY A 78 11.26 9.44 6.77
CA GLY A 78 11.67 8.13 6.26
C GLY A 78 11.04 6.94 6.97
N VAL A 79 9.93 7.15 7.68
CA VAL A 79 9.23 6.09 8.42
C VAL A 79 8.18 5.47 7.51
N TRP A 80 8.35 4.18 7.22
CA TRP A 80 7.40 3.39 6.45
C TRP A 80 6.28 2.84 7.33
N THR A 81 5.06 2.81 6.78
CA THR A 81 3.86 2.20 7.37
C THR A 81 3.10 1.44 6.28
N PRO A 82 2.95 0.10 6.38
CA PRO A 82 3.54 -0.78 7.39
C PRO A 82 5.07 -0.70 7.49
N LYS A 83 5.62 -1.02 8.66
CA LYS A 83 7.06 -0.87 8.95
C LYS A 83 7.94 -1.90 8.27
N GLU A 84 7.37 -3.01 7.85
CA GLU A 84 8.08 -4.14 7.26
C GLU A 84 7.31 -4.63 6.04
N LEU A 85 8.05 -5.10 5.04
CA LEU A 85 7.54 -5.71 3.83
C LEU A 85 7.69 -7.23 3.97
N PRO A 86 6.61 -8.03 3.89
CA PRO A 86 6.74 -9.48 3.89
C PRO A 86 7.57 -9.97 2.72
N GLU A 87 8.24 -11.10 2.91
CA GLU A 87 8.99 -11.75 1.84
C GLU A 87 8.06 -12.23 0.72
N CYS A 88 8.52 -12.12 -0.52
CA CYS A 88 7.82 -12.70 -1.68
C CYS A 88 8.27 -14.14 -1.91
N VAL A 89 7.38 -15.09 -1.62
CA VAL A 89 7.61 -16.54 -1.70
C VAL A 89 6.67 -17.20 -2.70
N PRO A 90 6.93 -18.43 -3.16
CA PRO A 90 5.95 -19.21 -3.92
C PRO A 90 4.62 -19.33 -3.16
N PRO A 91 3.46 -19.28 -3.83
CA PRO A 91 2.14 -19.29 -3.19
C PRO A 91 1.89 -20.48 -2.23
N GLU A 92 2.54 -21.61 -2.47
CA GLU A 92 2.48 -22.81 -1.63
C GLU A 92 3.15 -22.65 -0.26
N MET A 93 3.98 -21.64 -0.08
CA MET A 93 4.69 -21.33 1.18
C MET A 93 4.02 -20.23 2.01
N VAL A 94 2.88 -19.69 1.54
CA VAL A 94 2.16 -18.62 2.23
C VAL A 94 1.57 -19.15 3.55
N THR A 95 1.92 -18.49 4.65
CA THR A 95 1.35 -18.82 5.97
C THR A 95 -0.03 -18.20 6.11
N THR A 96 -1.07 -19.00 5.86
CA THR A 96 -2.47 -18.60 6.10
C THR A 96 -2.78 -18.62 7.59
N LYS A 97 -2.29 -17.62 8.33
CA LYS A 97 -3.11 -17.12 9.44
C LYS A 97 -4.14 -16.17 8.82
N ALA A 98 -5.24 -16.77 8.37
CA ALA A 98 -6.40 -16.03 7.93
C ALA A 98 -6.82 -15.04 9.04
N PRO A 99 -7.22 -13.79 8.71
CA PRO A 99 -8.34 -13.19 9.42
C PRO A 99 -9.52 -14.15 9.24
N GLU A 100 -10.16 -14.50 10.34
CA GLU A 100 -11.40 -15.28 10.37
C GLU A 100 -12.50 -14.54 9.57
N GLU A 101 -12.55 -14.75 8.26
CA GLU A 101 -13.70 -14.42 7.42
C GLU A 101 -14.32 -15.73 6.93
N THR A 102 -15.33 -16.13 7.68
CA THR A 102 -16.41 -17.06 7.34
C THR A 102 -16.62 -17.21 5.83
N SER A 103 -16.09 -18.30 5.28
CA SER A 103 -16.56 -18.86 4.03
C SER A 103 -17.99 -19.34 4.22
N LYS A 104 -18.96 -18.60 3.68
CA LYS A 104 -20.23 -19.19 3.28
C LYS A 104 -20.37 -19.05 1.77
N GLU A 105 -19.85 -20.07 1.09
CA GLU A 105 -20.29 -20.39 -0.26
C GLU A 105 -21.78 -20.71 -0.20
N THR A 106 -22.59 -19.98 -0.98
CA THR A 106 -23.82 -20.55 -1.51
C THR A 106 -24.02 -19.95 -2.90
N SER A 107 -23.53 -20.68 -3.90
CA SER A 107 -23.95 -20.54 -5.28
C SER A 107 -25.14 -21.46 -5.54
N THR A 108 -25.99 -21.07 -6.50
CA THR A 108 -26.99 -21.89 -7.23
C THR A 108 -28.25 -22.31 -6.43
N THR A 109 -29.50 -22.21 -6.91
CA THR A 109 -30.13 -21.78 -8.18
C THR A 109 -31.64 -21.59 -7.90
N GLU A 110 -32.32 -20.81 -8.76
CA GLU A 110 -33.70 -20.97 -9.27
C GLU A 110 -34.81 -21.57 -8.37
N THR A 111 -35.94 -20.87 -8.24
CA THR A 111 -37.21 -21.21 -8.95
C THR A 111 -38.35 -20.31 -8.47
N ALA A 112 -39.11 -19.80 -9.43
CA ALA A 112 -40.33 -19.00 -9.24
C ALA A 112 -41.46 -19.79 -8.56
N THR A 113 -42.29 -19.13 -7.75
CA THR A 113 -43.70 -19.55 -7.58
C THR A 113 -44.58 -18.34 -7.29
N GLN A 114 -45.68 -18.25 -8.04
CA GLN A 114 -46.78 -17.30 -7.93
C GLN A 114 -47.75 -17.69 -6.78
N GLU A 115 -48.72 -16.78 -6.54
CA GLU A 115 -50.10 -17.02 -6.08
C GLU A 115 -50.36 -17.17 -4.56
N THR A 116 -51.00 -16.14 -3.95
CA THR A 116 -52.41 -16.08 -3.44
C THR A 116 -52.63 -16.88 -2.15
N THR A 117 -53.29 -16.44 -1.07
CA THR A 117 -54.63 -15.83 -0.89
C THR A 117 -54.85 -15.62 0.63
N GLU A 118 -55.74 -14.69 1.03
CA GLU A 118 -56.60 -14.67 2.26
C GLU A 118 -55.94 -14.77 3.66
N ASN A 119 -56.36 -14.12 4.75
CA ASN A 119 -57.62 -13.53 5.19
C ASN A 119 -57.31 -12.71 6.47
N SER A 120 -57.84 -11.50 6.65
CA SER A 120 -58.40 -11.04 7.95
C SER A 120 -59.07 -9.68 7.84
#